data_AF-A0A2H0DPJ0-F1
#
_entry.id   AF-A0A2H0DPJ0-F1
#
_cell.length_a   1.000
_cell.length_b   1.000
_cell.length_c   1.000
_cell.angle_alpha   90.00
_cell.angle_beta   90.00
_cell.angle_gamma   90.00
#
_symmetry.space_group_name_H-M   'P 1'
#
loop_
_entity.id
_entity.type
_entity.pdbx_description
1 polymer ?
#
loop_
_entity_poly.entity_id
_entity_poly.type
_entity_poly.pdbx_seq_one_letter_code
_entity_poly.pdbx_strand_id
1 'polypeptide(L)' 'MERREYLERVIMGLEMSIPDFKSRLQYYKDGDLEKKYAEKFLLSMEENLSKYKAELASLPEQGGSDE' A
#
# COMPACT_ATOMS: atom_id res chain seq x y z
N MET A 1 -19.86 -1.32 1.52
CA MET A 1 -18.56 -1.41 2.18
C MET A 1 -18.22 -0.03 2.65
N GLU A 2 -17.94 0.12 3.95
CA GLU A 2 -17.62 1.41 4.55
C GLU A 2 -16.24 1.90 4.11
N ARG A 3 -16.02 3.23 4.06
CA ARG A 3 -14.72 3.78 3.58
C ARG A 3 -13.54 3.31 4.44
N ARG A 4 -13.75 3.22 5.77
CA ARG A 4 -12.77 2.69 6.72
C ARG A 4 -12.39 1.24 6.40
N GLU A 5 -13.38 0.35 6.27
CA GLU A 5 -13.16 -1.06 5.90
C GLU A 5 -12.43 -1.21 4.55
N TYR A 6 -12.77 -0.37 3.57
CA TYR A 6 -12.08 -0.36 2.29
C TYR A 6 -10.60 0.00 2.46
N LEU A 7 -10.30 1.08 3.19
CA LEU A 7 -8.92 1.52 3.41
C LEU A 7 -8.11 0.48 4.19
N GLU A 8 -8.69 -0.12 5.23
CA GLU A 8 -8.04 -1.18 6.01
C GLU A 8 -7.67 -2.39 5.14
N ARG A 9 -8.60 -2.84 4.28
CA ARG A 9 -8.33 -3.95 3.34
C ARG A 9 -7.24 -3.62 2.33
N VAL A 10 -7.26 -2.41 1.78
CA VAL A 10 -6.25 -1.97 0.80
C VAL A 10 -4.88 -1.80 1.46
N ILE A 11 -4.81 -1.19 2.63
CA ILE A 11 -3.58 -1.03 3.42
C ILE A 11 -2.96 -2.39 3.71
N MET A 12 -3.76 -3.34 4.22
CA MET A 12 -3.30 -4.70 4.48
C MET A 12 -2.74 -5.36 3.22
N GLY A 13 -3.44 -5.25 2.09
CA GLY A 13 -2.97 -5.78 0.81
C GLY A 13 -1.64 -5.17 0.34
N LEU A 14 -1.46 -3.86 0.52
CA LEU A 14 -0.22 -3.16 0.20
C LEU A 14 0.93 -3.57 1.14
N GLU A 15 0.69 -3.65 2.44
CA GLU A 15 1.68 -4.06 3.45
C GLU A 15 2.20 -5.48 3.21
N MET A 16 1.33 -6.38 2.73
CA MET A 16 1.75 -7.74 2.36
C MET A 16 2.49 -7.78 1.02
N SER A 17 2.09 -6.97 0.05
CA SER A 17 2.62 -7.05 -1.33
C SER A 17 3.94 -6.31 -1.51
N ILE A 18 4.15 -5.17 -0.84
CA ILE A 18 5.36 -4.34 -0.97
C ILE A 18 6.65 -5.14 -0.67
N PRO A 19 6.75 -5.93 0.43
CA PRO A 19 7.93 -6.74 0.70
C PRO A 19 8.23 -7.79 -0.37
N ASP A 20 7.19 -8.41 -0.93
CA ASP A 20 7.32 -9.39 -2.01
C ASP A 20 7.83 -8.72 -3.30
N PHE A 21 7.27 -7.56 -3.68
CA PHE A 21 7.78 -6.79 -4.83
C PHE A 21 9.23 -6.32 -4.62
N LYS A 22 9.59 -5.86 -3.42
CA LYS A 22 10.98 -5.51 -3.08
C LYS A 22 11.92 -6.69 -3.25
N SER A 23 11.52 -7.87 -2.75
CA SER A 23 12.29 -9.09 -2.92
C SER A 23 12.48 -9.42 -4.40
N ARG A 24 11.45 -9.26 -5.24
CA ARG A 24 11.52 -9.57 -6.67
C ARG A 24 12.44 -8.64 -7.47
N LEU A 25 12.65 -7.40 -7.02
CA LEU A 25 13.52 -6.43 -7.70
C LEU A 25 14.95 -6.94 -7.91
N GLN A 26 15.44 -7.81 -7.02
CA GLN A 26 16.78 -8.39 -7.12
C GLN A 26 16.99 -9.29 -8.34
N TYR A 27 15.91 -9.80 -8.94
CA TYR A 27 15.98 -10.71 -10.09
C TYR A 27 15.99 -9.98 -11.43
N TYR A 28 15.71 -8.68 -11.46
CA TYR A 28 15.80 -7.89 -12.68
C TYR A 28 17.24 -7.46 -12.94
N LYS A 29 17.62 -7.49 -14.22
CA LYS A 29 18.95 -7.03 -14.65
C LYS A 29 19.06 -5.52 -14.55
N ASP A 30 20.26 -5.04 -14.19
CA ASP A 30 20.55 -3.62 -14.18
C ASP A 30 20.47 -3.03 -15.60
N GLY A 31 19.86 -1.85 -15.70
CA GLY A 31 19.64 -1.17 -16.97
C GLY A 31 18.42 -1.65 -17.76
N ASP A 32 17.73 -2.70 -17.30
CA ASP A 32 16.49 -3.18 -17.92
C ASP A 32 15.36 -2.16 -17.74
N LEU A 33 14.57 -1.97 -18.80
CA LEU A 33 13.33 -1.20 -18.74
C LEU A 33 12.36 -1.83 -17.75
N GLU A 34 12.28 -3.15 -17.70
CA GLU A 34 11.41 -3.87 -16.76
C GLU A 34 11.74 -3.53 -15.31
N LYS A 35 13.04 -3.45 -14.97
CA LYS A 35 13.49 -3.04 -13.63
C LYS A 35 13.00 -1.64 -13.29
N LYS A 36 13.17 -0.68 -14.20
CA LYS A 36 12.73 0.70 -14.00
C LYS A 36 11.21 0.80 -13.80
N TYR A 37 10.44 -0.01 -14.53
CA TYR A 37 8.98 -0.06 -14.36
C TYR A 37 8.61 -0.68 -13.01
N ALA A 38 9.26 -1.77 -12.61
CA ALA A 38 9.02 -2.41 -11.33
C ALA A 38 9.38 -1.48 -10.15
N GLU A 39 10.48 -0.73 -10.23
CA GLU A 39 10.88 0.27 -9.24
C GLU A 39 9.86 1.41 -9.14
N LYS A 40 9.39 1.96 -10.27
CA LYS A 40 8.34 2.99 -10.28
C LYS A 40 7.02 2.47 -9.71
N PHE A 41 6.66 1.23 -10.04
CA PHE A 41 5.46 0.62 -9.51
C PHE A 41 5.54 0.45 -8.00
N LEU A 42 6.66 -0.07 -7.50
CA LEU A 42 6.92 -0.17 -6.07
C LEU A 42 6.81 1.19 -5.36
N LEU A 43 7.42 2.23 -5.93
CA LEU A 43 7.32 3.60 -5.39
C LEU A 43 5.85 4.03 -5.25
N SER A 44 5.04 3.81 -6.29
CA SER A 44 3.61 4.15 -6.26
C SER A 44 2.83 3.35 -5.22
N MET A 45 3.20 2.09 -4.96
CA MET A 45 2.60 1.28 -3.90
C MET A 45 2.91 1.88 -2.52
N GLU A 46 4.15 2.30 -2.28
CA GLU A 46 4.59 2.91 -1.03
C GLU A 46 3.92 4.27 -0.80
N GLU A 47 3.84 5.11 -1.84
CA GLU A 47 3.13 6.39 -1.80
C GLU A 47 1.64 6.20 -1.48
N ASN A 48 0.99 5.24 -2.13
CA ASN A 48 -0.41 4.92 -1.87
C ASN A 48 -0.62 4.38 -0.46
N LEU A 49 0.27 3.51 0.03
CA LEU A 49 0.20 3.01 1.40
C LEU A 49 0.28 4.16 2.42
N SER A 50 1.24 5.07 2.25
CA SER A 50 1.39 6.25 3.11
C SER A 50 0.14 7.14 3.06
N LYS A 51 -0.35 7.43 1.86
CA LYS A 51 -1.56 8.23 1.64
C LYS A 51 -2.79 7.60 2.30
N TYR A 52 -3.02 6.31 2.12
CA TYR A 52 -4.19 5.63 2.67
C TYR A 52 -4.11 5.48 4.19
N LYS A 53 -2.92 5.29 4.76
CA LYS A 53 -2.73 5.34 6.22
C LYS A 53 -3.08 6.71 6.80
N ALA A 54 -2.62 7.78 6.15
CA ALA A 54 -2.96 9.14 6.56
C ALA A 54 -4.47 9.42 6.43
N GLU A 55 -5.10 8.91 5.38
CA GLU A 55 -6.55 9.02 5.19
C GLU A 55 -7.33 8.21 6.25
N LEU A 56 -6.93 6.98 6.54
CA LEU A 56 -7.58 6.15 7.56
C LEU A 56 -7.48 6.79 8.95
N ALA A 57 -6.35 7.42 9.26
CA ALA A 57 -6.13 8.14 10.51
C ALA A 57 -6.97 9.42 10.64
N SER A 58 -7.41 10.03 9.54
CA SER A 58 -8.27 11.22 9.55
C SER A 58 -9.76 10.89 9.59
N LEU A 59 -10.14 9.63 9.33
CA LEU A 59 -11.52 9.19 9.50
C LEU A 59 -11.85 9.09 10.99
N PRO A 60 -13.06 9.49 11.40
CA PRO A 60 -13.54 9.22 12.75
C PRO A 60 -13.44 7.72 13.01
N GLU A 61 -13.01 7.34 14.23
CA GLU A 61 -13.21 5.97 14.68
C GLU A 61 -14.72 5.72 14.61
N GLN A 62 -15.13 4.62 13.97
CA GLN A 62 -16.53 4.22 14.06
C GLN A 62 -16.82 4.04 15.54
N GLY A 63 -17.65 4.93 16.08
CA GLY A 63 -17.91 5.04 17.50
C GLY A 63 -18.18 3.66 18.07
N GLY A 64 -17.47 3.34 19.15
CA GLY A 64 -17.96 2.37 20.10
C GLY A 64 -19.42 2.73 20.40
N SER A 65 -20.26 1.71 20.40
CA SER A 65 -21.63 1.81 20.87
C SER A 65 -21.64 2.59 22.17
N ASP A 66 -22.13 3.83 22.14
CA ASP A 66 -22.57 4.49 23.36
C ASP A 66 -23.76 3.66 23.87
N GLU A 67 -23.53 2.98 25.00
CA GLU A 67 -24.56 2.34 25.84
C GLU A 67 -25.65 3.33 26.26
#